data_AF-A0A9P8M6K5-F1
#
_entry.id   AF-A0A9P8M6K5-F1
#
_cell.length_a   1.000
_cell.length_b   1.000
_cell.length_c   1.000
_cell.angle_alpha   90.00
_cell.angle_beta   90.00
_cell.angle_gamma   90.00
#
_symmetry.space_group_name_H-M   'P 1'
#
loop_
_entity.id
_entity.type
_entity.pdbx_description
1 polymer ?
#
loop_
_entity_poly.entity_id
_entity_poly.type
_entity_poly.pdbx_seq_one_letter_code
_entity_poly.pdbx_strand_id
1 'polypeptide(L)'
;MLGTKDTATTRHNDKTWSALVQRRTSRLKPKQGKGNFVLTGTTGAVSHPNAKLVYLGKKDAKLVLTWRVETDVRDNWLLSYVDAYHSDMIHNVVDYVSDLATYQVYLWTVNDPTECGRTSLNDHWNTAASPFIWLSDGQNNYTTTRGNNAIAQDNPTGGDDNESNYRPDSPSDTFVYPYDPSQGDPTSYVGASITQLFFTANKYHDLLYVLGFDEKEATSKATITARARNAMMP
;
A
#
# COMPACT_ATOMS: atom_id res chain seq x y z
N MET A 1 -30.51 57.58 20.15
CA MET A 1 -29.09 57.24 19.89
C MET A 1 -29.07 55.83 19.34
N LEU A 2 -28.88 55.65 18.03
CA LEU A 2 -27.56 55.51 17.36
C LEU A 2 -26.78 54.30 17.93
N GLY A 3 -26.50 53.23 17.20
CA GLY A 3 -26.68 52.97 15.77
C GLY A 3 -26.43 51.51 15.39
N THR A 4 -26.96 51.16 14.23
CA THR A 4 -26.71 49.98 13.39
C THR A 4 -25.27 49.87 12.89
N LYS A 5 -24.81 48.63 12.63
CA LYS A 5 -23.87 48.14 11.58
C LYS A 5 -23.29 46.80 12.07
N ASP A 6 -23.12 45.71 11.33
CA ASP A 6 -23.47 45.32 9.96
C ASP A 6 -23.54 43.79 9.96
N THR A 7 -24.58 43.24 9.36
CA THR A 7 -24.64 41.84 8.92
C THR A 7 -23.62 41.63 7.81
N ALA A 8 -22.51 40.95 8.12
CA ALA A 8 -21.65 40.38 7.09
C ALA A 8 -22.22 39.04 6.64
N THR A 9 -23.14 39.11 5.69
CA THR A 9 -23.56 37.98 4.86
C THR A 9 -22.38 37.61 3.98
N THR A 10 -21.51 36.70 4.43
CA THR A 10 -20.58 36.05 3.51
C THR A 10 -21.38 35.07 2.66
N ARG A 11 -21.84 35.54 1.50
CA ARG A 11 -22.20 34.67 0.38
C ARG A 11 -20.96 33.87 -0.01
N HIS A 12 -20.75 32.72 0.62
CA HIS A 12 -19.92 31.70 0.00
C HIS A 12 -20.78 30.92 -1.00
N ASN A 13 -20.33 30.92 -2.25
CA ASN A 13 -21.01 30.35 -3.41
C ASN A 13 -21.48 28.91 -3.16
N ASP A 14 -22.79 28.72 -2.98
CA ASP A 14 -23.50 27.42 -3.09
C ASP A 14 -23.44 26.79 -4.51
N LYS A 15 -22.65 27.37 -5.42
CA LYS A 15 -22.45 26.86 -6.78
C LYS A 15 -21.19 26.01 -6.97
N THR A 16 -20.35 25.82 -5.95
CA THR A 16 -19.10 25.03 -6.08
C THR A 16 -19.14 23.66 -5.38
N TRP A 17 -20.19 23.33 -4.62
CA TRP A 17 -20.39 21.99 -4.06
C TRP A 17 -21.35 21.11 -4.88
N SER A 18 -22.00 21.67 -5.91
CA SER A 18 -22.87 20.94 -6.84
C SER A 18 -22.16 20.44 -8.10
N ALA A 19 -20.83 20.61 -8.19
CA ALA A 19 -20.06 20.29 -9.39
C ALA A 19 -18.92 19.30 -9.13
N LEU A 20 -19.18 18.18 -8.45
CA LEU A 20 -18.32 16.98 -8.52
C LEU A 20 -19.03 15.68 -8.10
N VAL A 21 -20.36 15.62 -8.22
CA VAL A 21 -21.06 14.34 -8.40
C VAL A 21 -21.41 14.22 -9.88
N GLN A 22 -20.38 14.09 -10.72
CA GLN A 22 -20.61 13.29 -11.93
C GLN A 22 -21.02 11.92 -11.41
N ARG A 23 -22.31 11.57 -11.58
CA ARG A 23 -22.82 10.20 -11.45
C ARG A 23 -21.89 9.31 -12.26
N ARG A 24 -20.85 8.76 -11.62
CA ARG A 24 -19.94 7.84 -12.28
C ARG A 24 -20.77 6.64 -12.70
N THR A 25 -20.53 6.21 -13.93
CA THR A 25 -21.23 5.19 -14.71
C THR A 25 -21.05 3.79 -14.14
N SER A 26 -21.22 3.64 -12.83
CA SER A 26 -21.20 2.33 -12.20
C SER A 26 -22.41 1.53 -12.68
N ARG A 27 -22.17 0.38 -13.30
CA ARG A 27 -23.21 -0.50 -13.83
C ARG A 27 -23.09 -1.86 -13.19
N LEU A 28 -24.22 -2.39 -12.76
CA LEU A 28 -24.35 -3.74 -12.24
C LEU A 28 -24.56 -4.71 -13.41
N LYS A 29 -23.73 -5.76 -13.52
CA LYS A 29 -23.91 -6.82 -14.51
C LYS A 29 -24.15 -8.16 -13.82
N PRO A 30 -25.15 -8.95 -14.24
CA PRO A 30 -25.32 -10.32 -13.72
C PRO A 30 -24.10 -11.19 -14.05
N LYS A 31 -23.73 -12.08 -13.13
CA LYS A 31 -22.75 -13.15 -13.32
C LYS A 31 -23.49 -14.50 -13.32
N GLN A 32 -22.86 -15.59 -13.79
CA GLN A 32 -23.44 -16.92 -13.63
C GLN A 32 -23.77 -17.21 -12.16
N GLY A 33 -24.98 -17.73 -11.91
CA GLY A 33 -25.53 -17.97 -10.57
C GLY A 33 -26.48 -16.87 -10.11
N LYS A 34 -27.63 -17.26 -9.54
CA LYS A 34 -28.67 -16.34 -9.06
C LYS A 34 -28.13 -15.46 -7.93
N GLY A 35 -28.28 -14.14 -8.07
CA GLY A 35 -27.88 -13.17 -7.04
C GLY A 35 -26.40 -12.78 -7.04
N ASN A 36 -25.62 -13.17 -8.05
CA ASN A 36 -24.24 -12.75 -8.24
C ASN A 36 -24.14 -11.62 -9.27
N PHE A 37 -23.44 -10.56 -8.93
CA PHE A 37 -23.28 -9.38 -9.76
C PHE A 37 -21.84 -8.90 -9.79
N VAL A 38 -21.48 -8.20 -10.85
CA VAL A 38 -20.20 -7.50 -11.00
C VAL A 38 -20.50 -6.01 -11.11
N LEU A 39 -19.81 -5.21 -10.30
CA LEU A 39 -19.83 -3.75 -10.35
C LEU A 39 -18.80 -3.30 -11.39
N THR A 40 -19.27 -2.72 -12.49
CA THR A 40 -18.43 -2.19 -13.56
C THR A 40 -18.41 -0.67 -13.53
N GLY A 41 -17.36 -0.03 -14.06
CA GLY A 41 -17.26 1.44 -14.05
C GLY A 41 -16.88 2.03 -12.69
N THR A 42 -16.38 1.19 -11.76
CA THR A 42 -15.73 1.59 -10.52
C THR A 42 -14.26 1.96 -10.79
N THR A 43 -13.65 2.73 -9.89
CA THR A 43 -12.21 3.09 -9.92
C THR A 43 -11.62 2.85 -8.54
N GLY A 44 -10.35 2.47 -8.44
CA GLY A 44 -9.62 2.28 -7.18
C GLY A 44 -9.54 0.84 -6.67
N ALA A 45 -10.30 -0.10 -7.27
CA ALA A 45 -10.14 -1.53 -7.02
C ALA A 45 -9.25 -2.17 -8.10
N VAL A 46 -8.48 -3.19 -7.74
CA VAL A 46 -7.56 -3.94 -8.63
C VAL A 46 -8.34 -4.69 -9.72
N SER A 47 -9.53 -5.16 -9.37
CA SER A 47 -10.45 -5.80 -10.28
C SER A 47 -11.87 -5.29 -10.08
N HIS A 48 -12.78 -5.60 -11.01
CA HIS A 48 -14.18 -5.24 -10.87
C HIS A 48 -14.78 -5.87 -9.60
N PRO A 49 -15.29 -5.06 -8.65
CA PRO A 49 -15.85 -5.60 -7.43
C PRO A 49 -17.02 -6.55 -7.71
N ASN A 50 -17.13 -7.61 -6.91
CA ASN A 50 -18.25 -8.54 -6.99
C ASN A 50 -19.27 -8.20 -5.91
N ALA A 51 -20.56 -8.40 -6.18
CA ALA A 51 -21.62 -8.25 -5.21
C ALA A 51 -22.49 -9.50 -5.19
N LYS A 52 -22.81 -10.00 -4.01
CA LYS A 52 -23.69 -11.16 -3.83
C LYS A 52 -24.69 -10.90 -2.71
N LEU A 53 -25.96 -11.22 -2.96
CA LEU A 53 -26.97 -11.16 -1.91
C LEU A 53 -26.87 -12.39 -1.01
N VAL A 54 -26.69 -12.19 0.30
CA VAL A 54 -26.49 -13.25 1.30
C VAL A 54 -27.19 -12.91 2.61
N TYR A 55 -27.53 -13.92 3.41
CA TYR A 55 -27.91 -13.72 4.80
C TYR A 55 -26.67 -13.72 5.70
N LEU A 56 -26.62 -12.78 6.64
CA LEU A 56 -25.59 -12.71 7.69
C LEU A 56 -26.26 -12.95 9.06
N GLY A 57 -25.67 -13.85 9.86
CA GLY A 57 -26.09 -14.08 11.23
C GLY A 57 -25.62 -12.98 12.18
N LYS A 58 -26.50 -12.50 13.06
CA LYS A 58 -26.20 -11.54 14.12
C LYS A 58 -26.00 -12.25 15.46
N LYS A 59 -25.40 -11.55 16.44
CA LYS A 59 -25.17 -12.05 17.81
C LYS A 59 -26.45 -12.44 18.54
N ASP A 60 -27.59 -11.87 18.16
CA ASP A 60 -28.92 -12.18 18.72
C ASP A 60 -29.63 -13.34 17.98
N ALA A 61 -28.88 -14.16 17.23
CA ALA A 61 -29.37 -15.28 16.43
C ALA A 61 -30.37 -14.91 15.31
N LYS A 62 -30.51 -13.63 14.98
CA LYS A 62 -31.29 -13.18 13.82
C LYS A 62 -30.46 -13.21 12.55
N LEU A 63 -31.14 -13.34 11.41
CA LEU A 63 -30.56 -13.18 10.08
C LEU A 63 -30.89 -11.80 9.53
N VAL A 64 -29.92 -11.17 8.89
CA VAL A 64 -30.14 -9.96 8.08
C VAL A 64 -29.77 -10.23 6.64
N LEU A 65 -30.56 -9.71 5.71
CA LEU A 65 -30.27 -9.78 4.28
C LEU A 65 -29.26 -8.69 3.94
N THR A 66 -28.16 -9.07 3.29
CA THR A 66 -27.03 -8.19 3.02
C THR A 66 -26.49 -8.36 1.61
N TRP A 67 -25.95 -7.29 1.06
CA TRP A 67 -25.02 -7.35 -0.04
C TRP A 67 -23.61 -7.61 0.50
N ARG A 68 -23.05 -8.78 0.17
CA ARG A 68 -21.62 -9.03 0.31
C ARG A 68 -20.92 -8.42 -0.89
N VAL A 69 -20.27 -7.28 -0.68
CA VAL A 69 -19.48 -6.55 -1.67
C VAL A 69 -18.02 -6.90 -1.47
N GLU A 70 -17.41 -7.46 -2.49
CA GLU A 70 -16.03 -7.91 -2.51
C GLU A 70 -15.19 -6.91 -3.31
N THR A 71 -14.28 -6.23 -2.62
CA THR A 71 -13.39 -5.22 -3.18
C THR A 71 -11.95 -5.55 -2.83
N ASP A 72 -11.18 -5.90 -3.85
CA ASP A 72 -9.72 -5.92 -3.76
C ASP A 72 -9.21 -4.50 -4.05
N VAL A 73 -8.66 -3.85 -3.02
CA VAL A 73 -8.09 -2.49 -3.09
C VAL A 73 -6.58 -2.52 -2.86
N ARG A 74 -5.90 -3.63 -3.20
CA ARG A 74 -4.48 -3.92 -2.94
C ARG A 74 -4.19 -4.15 -1.46
N ASP A 75 -4.21 -3.07 -0.68
CA ASP A 75 -3.82 -3.08 0.73
C ASP A 75 -4.75 -3.97 1.57
N ASN A 76 -5.98 -4.14 1.10
CA ASN A 76 -7.02 -4.91 1.76
C ASN A 76 -7.85 -5.62 0.69
N TRP A 77 -8.26 -6.84 0.96
CA TRP A 77 -9.25 -7.55 0.18
C TRP A 77 -10.50 -7.68 1.04
N LEU A 78 -11.37 -6.69 0.90
CA LEU A 78 -12.52 -6.53 1.76
C LEU A 78 -13.73 -7.31 1.25
N LEU A 79 -14.37 -8.04 2.15
CA LEU A 79 -15.78 -8.41 2.07
C LEU A 79 -16.59 -7.50 2.99
N SER A 80 -17.23 -6.49 2.42
CA SER A 80 -18.16 -5.61 3.12
C SER A 80 -19.58 -6.19 3.08
N TYR A 81 -20.25 -6.30 4.22
CA TYR A 81 -21.62 -6.78 4.34
C TYR A 81 -22.57 -5.61 4.58
N VAL A 82 -23.08 -5.03 3.50
CA VAL A 82 -23.98 -3.86 3.51
C VAL A 82 -25.43 -4.33 3.62
N ASP A 83 -26.26 -3.66 4.40
CA ASP A 83 -27.70 -4.00 4.51
C ASP A 83 -28.39 -3.92 3.14
N ALA A 84 -29.27 -4.88 2.85
CA ALA A 84 -29.95 -4.93 1.55
C ALA A 84 -31.01 -3.84 1.36
N TYR A 85 -31.49 -3.22 2.45
CA TYR A 85 -32.53 -2.20 2.45
C TYR A 85 -32.02 -0.80 2.82
N HIS A 86 -30.90 -0.71 3.54
CA HIS A 86 -30.30 0.54 4.01
C HIS A 86 -28.83 0.64 3.56
N SER A 87 -28.58 1.31 2.44
CA SER A 87 -27.25 1.35 1.82
C SER A 87 -26.15 2.03 2.64
N ASP A 88 -26.53 2.79 3.68
CA ASP A 88 -25.66 3.45 4.64
C ASP A 88 -25.30 2.56 5.85
N MET A 89 -25.92 1.38 5.98
CA MET A 89 -25.70 0.45 7.08
C MET A 89 -24.76 -0.69 6.69
N ILE A 90 -23.60 -0.77 7.33
CA ILE A 90 -22.64 -1.87 7.19
C ILE A 90 -22.72 -2.76 8.44
N HIS A 91 -23.01 -4.05 8.26
CA HIS A 91 -23.12 -5.00 9.37
C HIS A 91 -21.78 -5.65 9.75
N ASN A 92 -20.87 -5.82 8.78
CA ASN A 92 -19.56 -6.40 9.00
C ASN A 92 -18.60 -6.07 7.85
N VAL A 93 -17.29 -6.11 8.10
CA VAL A 93 -16.23 -6.06 7.09
C VAL A 93 -15.20 -7.13 7.45
N VAL A 94 -14.88 -8.02 6.51
CA VAL A 94 -13.79 -8.99 6.62
C VAL A 94 -12.69 -8.56 5.66
N ASP A 95 -11.44 -8.56 6.11
CA ASP A 95 -10.29 -8.38 5.25
C ASP A 95 -9.56 -9.72 5.08
N TYR A 96 -9.33 -10.14 3.85
CA TYR A 96 -8.59 -11.37 3.51
C TYR A 96 -7.09 -11.17 3.38
N VAL A 97 -6.61 -9.93 3.36
CA VAL A 97 -5.18 -9.68 3.38
C VAL A 97 -4.66 -9.95 4.79
N SER A 98 -3.66 -10.84 4.89
CA SER A 98 -2.80 -10.96 6.07
C SER A 98 -1.36 -10.82 5.61
N ASP A 99 -0.61 -9.88 6.19
CA ASP A 99 0.82 -9.67 6.00
C ASP A 99 1.27 -9.67 4.52
N LEU A 100 1.06 -8.55 3.82
CA LEU A 100 1.46 -8.30 2.44
C LEU A 100 2.97 -8.41 2.18
N ALA A 101 3.84 -8.18 3.17
CA ALA A 101 5.26 -8.55 3.08
C ALA A 101 5.94 -8.63 4.46
N THR A 102 6.89 -9.56 4.61
CA THR A 102 7.77 -9.69 5.78
C THR A 102 9.20 -9.29 5.44
N TYR A 103 9.82 -8.45 6.27
CA TYR A 103 11.23 -8.05 6.15
C TYR A 103 11.99 -8.36 7.44
N GLN A 104 13.13 -9.06 7.35
CA GLN A 104 14.06 -9.16 8.48
C GLN A 104 15.18 -8.11 8.33
N VAL A 105 15.21 -7.10 9.19
CA VAL A 105 16.07 -5.92 9.04
C VAL A 105 16.47 -5.34 10.40
N TYR A 106 17.53 -4.53 10.42
CA TYR A 106 17.73 -3.53 11.47
C TYR A 106 16.66 -2.44 11.31
N LEU A 107 16.04 -2.06 12.43
CA LEU A 107 14.98 -1.06 12.43
C LEU A 107 15.52 0.31 12.01
N TRP A 108 14.63 1.17 11.53
CA TRP A 108 14.97 2.55 11.16
C TRP A 108 15.67 3.34 12.28
N THR A 109 15.40 3.00 13.55
CA THR A 109 16.00 3.64 14.72
C THR A 109 17.35 3.07 15.13
N VAL A 110 17.81 1.99 14.48
CA VAL A 110 19.08 1.31 14.74
C VAL A 110 20.05 1.78 13.68
N ASN A 111 21.14 2.43 14.10
CA ASN A 111 22.10 2.99 13.16
C ASN A 111 22.98 1.90 12.55
N ASP A 112 23.42 0.94 13.37
CA ASP A 112 24.37 -0.10 12.96
C ASP A 112 24.16 -1.43 13.72
N PRO A 113 24.74 -2.54 13.23
CA PRO A 113 24.60 -3.88 13.83
C PRO A 113 25.06 -4.03 15.27
N THR A 114 25.83 -3.08 15.83
CA THR A 114 26.36 -3.18 17.20
C THR A 114 25.35 -2.74 18.26
N GLU A 115 24.34 -1.97 17.90
CA GLU A 115 23.34 -1.45 18.84
C GLU A 115 22.25 -2.47 19.19
N CYS A 116 21.77 -3.23 18.19
CA CYS A 116 20.68 -4.18 18.36
C CYS A 116 20.64 -5.21 17.22
N GLY A 117 20.02 -6.36 17.46
CA GLY A 117 19.79 -7.38 16.43
C GLY A 117 18.69 -7.03 15.42
N ARG A 118 18.64 -7.79 14.32
CA ARG A 118 17.60 -7.67 13.28
C ARG A 118 16.25 -8.16 13.80
N THR A 119 15.17 -7.51 13.36
CA THR A 119 13.78 -7.83 13.71
C THR A 119 12.99 -8.17 12.44
N SER A 120 12.04 -9.10 12.56
CA SER A 120 11.08 -9.39 11.48
C SER A 120 9.86 -8.48 11.60
N LEU A 121 9.49 -7.89 10.47
CA LEU A 121 8.55 -6.78 10.37
C LEU A 121 7.53 -7.09 9.26
N ASN A 122 6.23 -6.93 9.55
CA ASN A 122 5.11 -7.12 8.61
C ASN A 122 4.40 -5.79 8.31
N ASP A 123 4.16 -5.49 7.04
CA ASP A 123 3.26 -4.41 6.56
C ASP A 123 3.51 -3.02 7.14
N HIS A 124 4.74 -2.51 6.95
CA HIS A 124 5.22 -1.31 7.62
C HIS A 124 5.25 -0.02 6.77
N TRP A 125 4.72 -0.02 5.56
CA TRP A 125 4.68 1.21 4.74
C TRP A 125 3.65 2.21 5.25
N ASN A 126 3.90 3.49 4.99
CA ASN A 126 2.89 4.52 5.16
C ASN A 126 2.02 4.57 3.90
N THR A 127 0.76 4.15 3.98
CA THR A 127 -0.13 4.08 2.80
C THR A 127 -0.43 5.43 2.14
N ALA A 128 -0.27 6.55 2.85
CA ALA A 128 -0.37 7.87 2.23
C ALA A 128 0.85 8.20 1.35
N ALA A 129 2.04 7.79 1.77
CA ALA A 129 3.29 8.00 1.04
C ALA A 129 3.54 6.93 -0.03
N SER A 130 3.14 5.70 0.26
CA SER A 130 3.32 4.49 -0.56
C SER A 130 1.95 3.87 -0.86
N PRO A 131 1.12 4.50 -1.70
CA PRO A 131 -0.26 4.07 -1.97
C PRO A 131 -0.35 2.74 -2.74
N PHE A 132 0.79 2.23 -3.20
CA PHE A 132 0.89 0.97 -3.93
C PHE A 132 1.73 -0.05 -3.16
N ILE A 133 1.96 0.14 -1.86
CA ILE A 133 2.97 -0.59 -1.08
C ILE A 133 4.39 -0.40 -1.67
N TRP A 134 5.39 -1.02 -1.06
CA TRP A 134 6.77 -0.88 -1.55
C TRP A 134 7.08 -1.78 -2.75
N LEU A 135 6.28 -2.84 -2.96
CA LEU A 135 6.49 -3.88 -3.98
C LEU A 135 5.65 -3.69 -5.25
N SER A 136 5.14 -2.48 -5.50
CA SER A 136 4.39 -2.16 -6.73
C SER A 136 4.76 -0.76 -7.23
N ASP A 137 4.67 -0.56 -8.54
CA ASP A 137 4.75 0.76 -9.17
C ASP A 137 3.36 1.31 -9.59
N GLY A 138 2.31 0.60 -9.20
CA GLY A 138 0.93 0.91 -9.55
C GLY A 138 0.48 0.35 -10.90
N GLN A 139 1.39 -0.15 -11.74
CA GLN A 139 1.10 -0.88 -12.97
C GLN A 139 1.42 -2.38 -12.82
N ASN A 140 2.57 -2.68 -12.21
CA ASN A 140 3.09 -4.02 -11.98
C ASN A 140 3.30 -4.25 -10.48
N ASN A 141 3.10 -5.49 -10.06
CA ASN A 141 3.50 -5.96 -8.74
C ASN A 141 4.76 -6.80 -8.87
N TYR A 142 5.60 -6.75 -7.85
CA TYR A 142 6.92 -7.36 -7.84
C TYR A 142 7.05 -8.29 -6.63
N THR A 143 7.66 -9.45 -6.84
CA THR A 143 8.05 -10.39 -5.77
C THR A 143 9.50 -10.17 -5.33
N THR A 144 10.06 -9.02 -5.70
CA THR A 144 11.47 -8.68 -5.52
C THR A 144 11.61 -7.27 -4.96
N THR A 145 12.82 -6.85 -4.56
CA THR A 145 13.13 -5.54 -3.99
C THR A 145 13.05 -4.40 -5.02
N ARG A 146 11.85 -4.19 -5.58
CA ARG A 146 11.49 -3.21 -6.60
C ARG A 146 10.06 -2.70 -6.36
N GLY A 147 9.86 -1.41 -6.54
CA GLY A 147 8.54 -0.78 -6.65
C GLY A 147 8.64 0.68 -7.05
N ASN A 148 7.60 1.46 -6.77
CA ASN A 148 7.52 2.88 -7.16
C ASN A 148 8.68 3.71 -6.60
N ASN A 149 8.99 3.51 -5.32
CA ASN A 149 9.87 4.40 -4.56
C ASN A 149 11.34 4.00 -4.70
N ALA A 150 11.62 2.70 -4.83
CA ALA A 150 12.98 2.20 -4.86
C ALA A 150 13.13 0.95 -5.74
N ILE A 151 14.33 0.78 -6.29
CA ILE A 151 14.81 -0.47 -6.86
C ILE A 151 16.17 -0.75 -6.24
N ALA A 152 16.31 -1.93 -5.64
CA ALA A 152 17.53 -2.37 -4.98
C ALA A 152 18.02 -3.70 -5.57
N GLN A 153 19.33 -3.75 -5.82
CA GLN A 153 20.02 -4.86 -6.44
C GLN A 153 21.51 -4.85 -6.03
N ASP A 154 22.20 -5.95 -6.29
CA ASP A 154 23.65 -5.98 -6.22
C ASP A 154 24.29 -5.16 -7.35
N ASN A 155 25.58 -4.83 -7.20
CA ASN A 155 26.35 -4.27 -8.31
C ASN A 155 27.84 -4.61 -8.19
N PRO A 156 28.21 -5.89 -8.39
CA PRO A 156 29.59 -6.34 -8.25
C PRO A 156 30.51 -5.76 -9.34
N THR A 157 29.98 -5.51 -10.54
CA THR A 157 30.75 -4.98 -11.66
C THR A 157 30.99 -3.47 -11.56
N GLY A 158 30.21 -2.77 -10.73
CA GLY A 158 30.23 -1.32 -10.61
C GLY A 158 29.61 -0.59 -11.82
N GLY A 159 29.02 -1.32 -12.77
CA GLY A 159 28.40 -0.77 -13.97
C GLY A 159 27.06 -0.07 -13.69
N ASP A 160 26.40 0.35 -14.76
CA ASP A 160 25.17 1.14 -14.70
C ASP A 160 23.88 0.34 -14.84
N ASP A 161 23.98 -0.97 -15.09
CA ASP A 161 22.82 -1.83 -15.12
C ASP A 161 22.18 -1.93 -13.73
N ASN A 162 20.91 -1.58 -13.67
CA ASN A 162 20.05 -1.67 -12.50
C ASN A 162 18.80 -2.52 -12.76
N GLU A 163 18.61 -3.03 -13.98
CA GLU A 163 17.44 -3.81 -14.38
C GLU A 163 17.75 -5.30 -14.33
N SER A 164 18.90 -5.73 -14.90
CA SER A 164 19.25 -7.15 -15.01
C SER A 164 20.08 -7.70 -13.84
N ASN A 165 20.66 -6.82 -13.02
CA ASN A 165 21.44 -7.19 -11.84
C ASN A 165 20.61 -7.99 -10.82
N TYR A 166 21.31 -8.79 -10.01
CA TYR A 166 20.68 -9.70 -9.08
C TYR A 166 19.95 -8.94 -7.97
N ARG A 167 18.76 -9.43 -7.67
CA ARG A 167 17.95 -9.05 -6.52
C ARG A 167 17.21 -10.28 -6.01
N PRO A 168 16.94 -10.37 -4.70
CA PRO A 168 16.21 -11.50 -4.16
C PRO A 168 14.78 -11.55 -4.71
N ASP A 169 14.33 -12.72 -5.11
CA ASP A 169 12.95 -12.99 -5.55
C ASP A 169 12.30 -13.92 -4.52
N SER A 170 11.22 -13.46 -3.91
CA SER A 170 10.46 -14.15 -2.88
C SER A 170 8.97 -14.11 -3.23
N PRO A 171 8.43 -15.13 -3.91
CA PRO A 171 7.02 -15.17 -4.30
C PRO A 171 6.01 -15.20 -3.14
N SER A 172 6.49 -15.42 -1.92
CA SER A 172 5.70 -15.33 -0.69
C SER A 172 5.89 -13.99 0.03
N ASP A 173 6.50 -13.01 -0.63
CA ASP A 173 6.82 -11.67 -0.12
C ASP A 173 7.54 -11.71 1.24
N THR A 174 8.35 -12.76 1.45
CA THR A 174 9.08 -13.00 2.69
C THR A 174 10.57 -12.78 2.45
N PHE A 175 11.06 -11.60 2.81
CA PHE A 175 12.45 -11.17 2.64
C PHE A 175 13.23 -11.39 3.94
N VAL A 176 13.44 -12.67 4.26
CA VAL A 176 14.16 -13.12 5.47
C VAL A 176 15.40 -13.88 5.02
N TYR A 177 16.55 -13.20 5.07
CA TYR A 177 17.84 -13.75 4.64
C TYR A 177 18.83 -13.78 5.80
N PRO A 178 19.66 -14.82 5.92
CA PRO A 178 20.68 -14.90 6.97
C PRO A 178 21.67 -13.74 6.85
N TYR A 179 22.10 -13.22 8.01
CA TYR A 179 23.15 -12.22 8.12
C TYR A 179 23.92 -12.50 9.40
N ASP A 180 25.24 -12.55 9.28
CA ASP A 180 26.17 -12.63 10.39
C ASP A 180 27.20 -11.51 10.20
N PRO A 181 27.28 -10.52 11.09
CA PRO A 181 28.24 -9.42 10.98
C PRO A 181 29.70 -9.88 11.09
N SER A 182 29.96 -11.10 11.61
CA SER A 182 31.30 -11.69 11.67
C SER A 182 31.73 -12.35 10.36
N GLN A 183 30.81 -12.49 9.39
CA GLN A 183 31.10 -13.09 8.10
C GLN A 183 31.96 -12.16 7.23
N GLY A 184 33.10 -12.64 6.76
CA GLY A 184 34.08 -11.84 6.04
C GLY A 184 33.82 -11.69 4.54
N ASP A 185 32.99 -12.55 3.95
CA ASP A 185 32.64 -12.53 2.52
C ASP A 185 31.28 -11.84 2.28
N PRO A 186 31.23 -10.63 1.70
CA PRO A 186 30.00 -9.90 1.45
C PRO A 186 29.03 -10.57 0.48
N THR A 187 29.53 -11.44 -0.40
CA THR A 187 28.68 -12.14 -1.36
C THR A 187 27.76 -13.15 -0.67
N SER A 188 28.14 -13.63 0.53
CA SER A 188 27.38 -14.62 1.29
C SER A 188 26.09 -14.08 1.92
N TYR A 189 25.96 -12.76 2.06
CA TYR A 189 24.80 -12.10 2.69
C TYR A 189 24.17 -11.02 1.78
N VAL A 190 24.43 -11.09 0.47
CA VAL A 190 23.91 -10.13 -0.52
C VAL A 190 22.39 -9.94 -0.44
N GLY A 191 21.63 -11.02 -0.19
CA GLY A 191 20.18 -10.93 -0.04
C GLY A 191 19.76 -10.09 1.17
N ALA A 192 20.40 -10.29 2.33
CA ALA A 192 20.14 -9.49 3.52
C ALA A 192 20.54 -8.02 3.31
N SER A 193 21.66 -7.75 2.64
CA SER A 193 22.09 -6.38 2.31
C SER A 193 21.13 -5.66 1.38
N ILE A 194 20.67 -6.31 0.31
CA ILE A 194 19.71 -5.72 -0.63
C ILE A 194 18.37 -5.46 0.08
N THR A 195 17.89 -6.41 0.89
CA THR A 195 16.66 -6.24 1.68
C THR A 195 16.76 -5.09 2.66
N GLN A 196 17.87 -4.97 3.41
CA GLN A 196 18.08 -3.85 4.32
C GLN A 196 18.10 -2.51 3.59
N LEU A 197 18.80 -2.44 2.45
CA LEU A 197 18.89 -1.23 1.65
C LEU A 197 17.53 -0.80 1.13
N PHE A 198 16.75 -1.75 0.60
CA PHE A 198 15.40 -1.52 0.11
C PHE A 198 14.46 -1.02 1.21
N PHE A 199 14.51 -1.65 2.40
CA PHE A 199 13.73 -1.23 3.56
C PHE A 199 14.08 0.19 3.99
N THR A 200 15.36 0.49 4.18
CA THR A 200 15.83 1.80 4.65
C THR A 200 15.48 2.90 3.63
N ALA A 201 15.68 2.65 2.34
CA ALA A 201 15.33 3.62 1.28
C ALA A 201 13.83 3.94 1.26
N ASN A 202 12.97 2.93 1.35
CA ASN A 202 11.53 3.13 1.39
C ASN A 202 11.05 3.81 2.68
N LYS A 203 11.61 3.46 3.85
CA LYS A 203 11.32 4.16 5.10
C LYS A 203 11.69 5.63 5.04
N TYR A 204 12.84 5.93 4.44
CA TYR A 204 13.28 7.31 4.26
C TYR A 204 12.36 8.07 3.30
N HIS A 205 11.95 7.44 2.19
CA HIS A 205 10.94 8.00 1.29
C HIS A 205 9.64 8.34 2.04
N ASP A 206 9.08 7.37 2.78
CA ASP A 206 7.84 7.57 3.52
C ASP A 206 7.96 8.69 4.56
N LEU A 207 9.12 8.81 5.22
CA LEU A 207 9.41 9.91 6.15
C LEU A 207 9.47 11.26 5.43
N LEU A 208 10.21 11.35 4.32
CA LEU A 208 10.34 12.58 3.53
C LEU A 208 8.98 13.06 3.01
N TYR A 209 8.13 12.14 2.56
CA TYR A 209 6.77 12.45 2.13
C TYR A 209 5.96 13.11 3.26
N VAL A 210 6.01 12.55 4.48
CA VAL A 210 5.34 13.11 5.66
C VAL A 210 5.91 14.50 6.02
N LEU A 211 7.18 14.74 5.74
CA LEU A 211 7.84 16.04 5.93
C LEU A 211 7.56 17.04 4.79
N GLY A 212 6.75 16.68 3.79
CA GLY A 212 6.30 17.58 2.73
C GLY A 212 7.04 17.43 1.39
N PHE A 213 7.93 16.46 1.24
CA PHE A 213 8.51 16.11 -0.06
C PHE A 213 7.56 15.18 -0.81
N ASP A 214 6.49 15.76 -1.37
CA ASP A 214 5.53 15.03 -2.21
C ASP A 214 5.87 15.17 -3.71
N GLU A 215 5.17 14.39 -4.54
CA GLU A 215 5.38 14.36 -6.00
C GLU A 215 5.04 15.70 -6.70
N LYS A 216 4.39 16.67 -6.02
CA LYS A 216 4.12 18.00 -6.57
C LYS A 216 5.28 18.95 -6.38
N GLU A 217 6.06 18.77 -5.32
CA GLU A 217 7.24 19.60 -5.00
C GLU A 217 8.54 18.99 -5.55
N ALA A 218 8.58 17.69 -5.84
CA ALA A 218 9.70 17.04 -6.50
C ALA A 218 9.54 17.02 -8.04
N THR A 219 10.24 17.91 -8.75
CA THR A 219 10.46 17.74 -10.19
C THR A 219 11.11 16.38 -10.44
N SER A 220 10.37 15.47 -11.08
CA SER A 220 10.65 14.05 -11.38
C SER A 220 10.39 13.06 -10.23
N LYS A 221 9.60 12.02 -10.54
CA LYS A 221 9.45 10.81 -9.73
C LYS A 221 10.84 10.28 -9.38
N ALA A 222 11.31 10.53 -8.17
CA ALA A 222 12.62 10.10 -7.72
C ALA A 222 12.55 8.64 -7.25
N THR A 223 12.63 7.70 -8.20
CA THR A 223 12.92 6.31 -7.83
C THR A 223 14.34 6.26 -7.26
N ILE A 224 14.46 5.95 -5.97
CA ILE A 224 15.75 5.75 -5.31
C ILE A 224 16.36 4.47 -5.89
N THR A 225 17.33 4.63 -6.79
CA THR A 225 18.16 3.53 -7.25
C THR A 225 19.27 3.33 -6.24
N ALA A 226 19.11 2.33 -5.38
CA ALA A 226 20.07 2.04 -4.32
C ALA A 226 20.89 0.80 -4.70
N ARG A 227 22.22 0.93 -4.74
CA ARG A 227 23.14 -0.14 -5.14
C ARG A 227 23.80 -0.71 -3.88
N ALA A 228 23.53 -1.97 -3.56
CA ALA A 228 24.29 -2.67 -2.54
C ALA A 228 25.68 -3.00 -3.14
N ARG A 229 26.69 -2.19 -2.81
CA ARG A 229 28.09 -2.61 -2.96
C ARG A 229 28.49 -3.39 -1.72
N ASN A 230 29.68 -4.00 -1.72
CA ASN A 230 30.36 -4.64 -0.58
C ASN A 230 30.60 -3.70 0.63
N ALA A 231 29.71 -2.75 0.89
CA ALA A 231 29.75 -1.85 2.01
C ALA A 231 29.32 -2.64 3.25
N MET A 232 30.31 -2.90 4.11
CA MET A 232 30.12 -2.80 5.54
C MET A 232 29.20 -1.62 5.81
N MET A 233 28.05 -1.87 6.45
CA MET A 233 27.50 -0.82 7.30
C MET A 233 28.56 -0.62 8.40
N PRO A 234 29.20 0.57 8.48
CA PRO A 234 30.14 0.86 9.55
C PRO A 234 29.46 0.81 10.92
#